data_AF-A0A2P4YE90-F1
#
_entry.id   AF-A0A2P4YE90-F1
#
_cell.length_a   1.000
_cell.length_b   1.000
_cell.length_c   1.000
_cell.angle_alpha   90.00
_cell.angle_beta   90.00
_cell.angle_gamma   90.00
#
_symmetry.space_group_name_H-M   'P 1'
#
loop_
_entity.id
_entity.type
_entity.pdbx_description
1 polymer ?
#
loop_
_entity_poly.entity_id
_entity_poly.type
_entity_poly.pdbx_seq_one_letter_code
_entity_poly.pdbx_strand_id
1 'polypeptide(L)'
;MQFFATGKESLVAAALEASMRSVRLCGANTTTFDLEEHQRWCAEAVKDRVVLKVSTPEARGTYLQKHTTFLVTQELHQEGVRRRFRDFEWLRVVLHARYVGLLVPSLPEKTTTAAVMKTDAFMQSRMRGLQRFLNDIMRCPYLRSDAAVESFLGEPGDEATWEAMRKRTAVMDNAGEGHMRWLQRIMCEHIANSPEKEISVFKRHVEQRERLLSELAACAKRLADKSAAMAKDVSTLHAIFAGWQLSETGTGTFEARNDGPLVTLLDKSTATICGWSQVQSFQPAIYELLLLENIKYMLHQTVAMKQMLVERERAVAGESLAERKSFPPPSELPVSPPISGFSVASFTSAASSAASRFMSAVEPPSLSIEEQQRRTHHTNELITRALMAEEIQRFRTGTTVELENIMNHFSCAEAQLSKRSGSVWREYLKTSPADTEILVQRTKELLDSATTNCSLPSPSAADAF
;
A
#
# COMPACT_ATOMS: atom_id res chain seq x y z
N MET A 1 -16.48 0.29 -24.38
CA MET A 1 -14.99 0.33 -24.27
C MET A 1 -14.43 1.70 -24.66
N GLN A 2 -14.77 2.78 -23.96
CA GLN A 2 -14.29 4.14 -24.33
C GLN A 2 -13.74 4.98 -23.16
N PHE A 3 -13.74 4.49 -21.92
CA PHE A 3 -13.27 5.28 -20.78
C PHE A 3 -11.76 5.23 -20.50
N PHE A 4 -11.01 4.47 -21.30
CA PHE A 4 -9.54 4.64 -21.39
C PHE A 4 -9.12 5.57 -22.54
N ALA A 5 -10.08 6.21 -23.23
CA ALA A 5 -9.79 7.24 -24.23
C ALA A 5 -9.63 8.64 -23.61
N THR A 6 -10.17 8.89 -22.42
CA THR A 6 -9.78 10.04 -21.59
C THR A 6 -8.57 9.63 -20.76
N GLY A 7 -7.39 10.10 -21.15
CA GLY A 7 -6.15 9.81 -20.42
C GLY A 7 -6.25 10.25 -18.95
N LYS A 8 -5.53 9.59 -18.04
CA LYS A 8 -5.47 9.98 -16.61
C LYS A 8 -5.18 11.48 -16.45
N GLU A 9 -4.34 12.03 -17.33
CA GLU A 9 -4.00 13.45 -17.39
C GLU A 9 -5.20 14.35 -17.71
N SER A 10 -6.13 13.90 -18.56
CA SER A 10 -7.36 14.63 -18.88
C SER A 10 -8.31 14.70 -17.69
N LEU A 11 -8.42 13.62 -16.90
CA LEU A 11 -9.22 13.62 -15.67
C LEU A 11 -8.62 14.55 -14.60
N VAL A 12 -7.30 14.49 -14.40
CA VAL A 12 -6.60 15.37 -13.45
C VAL A 12 -6.78 16.84 -13.83
N ALA A 13 -6.65 17.17 -15.12
CA ALA A 13 -6.90 18.52 -15.63
C ALA A 13 -8.33 19.00 -15.36
N ALA A 14 -9.33 18.17 -15.66
CA ALA A 14 -10.74 18.53 -15.44
C ALA A 14 -11.09 18.65 -13.94
N ALA A 15 -10.53 17.78 -13.10
CA ALA A 15 -10.68 17.85 -11.65
C ALA A 15 -10.06 19.14 -11.08
N LEU A 16 -8.92 19.57 -11.62
CA LEU A 16 -8.26 20.81 -11.23
C LEU A 16 -9.11 22.05 -11.57
N GLU A 17 -9.71 22.08 -12.77
CA GLU A 17 -10.64 23.15 -13.15
C GLU A 17 -11.88 23.18 -12.27
N ALA A 18 -12.45 22.01 -11.95
CA ALA A 18 -13.57 21.91 -11.02
C ALA A 18 -13.18 22.42 -9.63
N SER A 19 -11.99 22.06 -9.13
CA SER A 19 -11.45 22.56 -7.86
C SER A 19 -11.34 24.10 -7.85
N MET A 20 -10.85 24.72 -8.93
CA MET A 20 -10.80 26.18 -9.06
C MET A 20 -12.18 26.83 -8.95
N ARG A 21 -13.23 26.21 -9.52
CA ARG A 21 -14.62 26.68 -9.37
C ARG A 21 -15.14 26.45 -7.95
N SER A 22 -14.80 25.32 -7.35
CA SER A 22 -15.19 24.95 -5.98
C SER A 22 -14.68 25.96 -4.94
N VAL A 23 -13.42 26.38 -5.07
CA VAL A 23 -12.80 27.41 -4.21
C VAL A 23 -13.56 28.75 -4.30
N ARG A 24 -14.00 29.15 -5.50
CA ARG A 24 -14.81 30.38 -5.67
C ARG A 24 -16.17 30.28 -4.97
N LEU A 25 -16.80 29.11 -5.02
CA LEU A 25 -18.07 28.85 -4.31
C LEU A 25 -17.90 28.98 -2.80
N CYS A 26 -16.81 28.45 -2.24
CA CYS A 26 -16.49 28.60 -0.81
C CYS A 26 -16.25 30.06 -0.42
N GLY A 27 -15.52 30.83 -1.24
CA GLY A 27 -15.22 32.24 -0.96
C GLY A 27 -16.47 33.15 -0.95
N ALA A 28 -17.47 32.86 -1.77
CA ALA A 28 -18.70 33.66 -1.87
C ALA A 28 -19.66 33.49 -0.68
N ASN A 29 -19.55 32.40 0.08
CA ASN A 29 -20.44 32.04 1.19
C ASN A 29 -19.82 32.30 2.58
N THR A 30 -19.00 33.34 2.72
CA THR A 30 -18.14 33.57 3.90
C THR A 30 -18.93 33.90 5.18
N THR A 31 -19.44 32.87 5.85
CA THR A 31 -19.53 32.85 7.31
C THR A 31 -18.13 32.64 7.89
N THR A 32 -17.81 33.28 9.01
CA THR A 32 -16.55 33.04 9.75
C THR A 32 -16.37 31.55 10.01
N PHE A 33 -15.28 30.95 9.51
CA PHE A 33 -14.97 29.53 9.74
C PHE A 33 -14.78 29.29 11.23
N ASP A 34 -15.54 28.35 11.80
CA ASP A 34 -15.44 27.92 13.20
C ASP A 34 -14.66 26.61 13.29
N LEU A 35 -13.48 26.65 13.91
CA LEU A 35 -12.60 25.50 14.05
C LEU A 35 -13.17 24.43 14.98
N GLU A 36 -13.85 24.82 16.07
CA GLU A 36 -14.40 23.87 17.04
C GLU A 36 -15.60 23.14 16.46
N GLU A 37 -16.45 23.84 15.69
CA GLU A 37 -17.54 23.22 14.93
C GLU A 37 -17.01 22.24 13.89
N HIS A 38 -15.99 22.63 13.13
CA HIS A 38 -15.40 21.75 12.12
C HIS A 38 -14.78 20.49 12.74
N GLN A 39 -14.13 20.61 13.90
CA GLN A 39 -13.60 19.46 14.64
C GLN A 39 -14.72 18.53 15.14
N ARG A 40 -15.82 19.08 15.63
CA ARG A 40 -17.01 18.30 16.01
C ARG A 40 -17.60 17.56 14.81
N TRP A 41 -17.73 18.23 13.66
CA TRP A 41 -18.17 17.58 12.43
C TRP A 41 -17.24 16.44 12.02
N CYS A 42 -15.91 16.66 12.05
CA CYS A 42 -14.93 15.62 11.74
C CYS A 42 -15.10 14.39 12.64
N ALA A 43 -15.31 14.60 13.94
CA ALA A 43 -15.51 13.51 14.90
C ALA A 43 -16.84 12.77 14.67
N GLU A 44 -17.94 13.49 14.44
CA GLU A 44 -19.25 12.88 14.21
C GLU A 44 -19.30 12.10 12.88
N ALA A 45 -18.68 12.63 11.82
CA ALA A 45 -18.65 11.99 10.50
C ALA A 45 -18.00 10.59 10.50
N VAL A 46 -17.12 10.29 11.46
CA VAL A 46 -16.45 8.98 11.59
C VAL A 46 -16.81 8.23 12.88
N LYS A 47 -17.74 8.76 13.68
CA LYS A 47 -18.17 8.18 14.95
C LYS A 47 -18.68 6.75 14.79
N ASP A 48 -19.56 6.55 13.81
CA ASP A 48 -20.04 5.22 13.46
C ASP A 48 -18.96 4.47 12.70
N ARG A 49 -18.34 3.50 13.37
CA ARG A 49 -17.30 2.67 12.78
C ARG A 49 -17.91 1.74 11.72
N VAL A 50 -17.77 2.15 10.45
CA VAL A 50 -18.13 1.31 9.30
C VAL A 50 -16.93 0.42 8.97
N VAL A 51 -17.10 -0.90 9.14
CA VAL A 51 -16.12 -1.89 8.71
C VAL A 51 -16.61 -2.53 7.42
N LEU A 52 -15.84 -2.33 6.35
CA LEU A 52 -16.09 -2.92 5.04
C LEU A 52 -15.28 -4.21 4.90
N LYS A 53 -15.88 -5.19 4.24
CA LYS A 53 -15.29 -6.49 3.90
C LYS A 53 -15.26 -6.65 2.40
N VAL A 54 -14.11 -7.08 1.86
CA VAL A 54 -13.94 -7.41 0.44
C VAL A 54 -13.75 -8.92 0.32
N SER A 55 -14.65 -9.59 -0.38
CA SER A 55 -14.71 -11.05 -0.40
C SER A 55 -15.26 -11.63 -1.71
N THR A 56 -15.38 -12.96 -1.75
CA THR A 56 -16.02 -13.74 -2.81
C THR A 56 -15.60 -13.31 -4.23
N PRO A 57 -14.37 -13.60 -4.65
CA PRO A 57 -13.93 -13.25 -5.99
C PRO A 57 -14.74 -14.03 -7.04
N GLU A 58 -15.33 -13.33 -8.00
CA GLU A 58 -16.17 -13.93 -9.06
C GLU A 58 -15.74 -13.38 -10.42
N ALA A 59 -15.51 -14.28 -11.38
CA ALA A 59 -15.25 -13.89 -12.77
C ALA A 59 -16.58 -13.51 -13.45
N ARG A 60 -16.71 -12.26 -13.87
CA ARG A 60 -17.87 -11.71 -14.59
C ARG A 60 -17.48 -11.19 -15.96
N GLY A 61 -18.46 -11.03 -16.84
CA GLY A 61 -18.30 -10.50 -18.20
C GLY A 61 -18.50 -11.54 -19.30
N THR A 62 -18.56 -11.07 -20.54
CA THR A 62 -18.71 -11.92 -21.73
C THR A 62 -17.40 -12.66 -22.05
N TYR A 63 -17.45 -13.66 -22.93
CA TYR A 63 -16.30 -14.52 -23.27
C TYR A 63 -15.00 -13.74 -23.58
N LEU A 64 -15.11 -12.57 -24.22
CA LEU A 64 -13.98 -11.71 -24.60
C LEU A 64 -13.61 -10.65 -23.54
N GLN A 65 -14.43 -10.43 -22.49
CA GLN A 65 -14.25 -9.37 -21.49
C GLN A 65 -14.40 -9.86 -20.04
N LYS A 66 -13.87 -11.06 -19.77
CA LYS A 66 -13.85 -11.60 -18.40
C LYS A 66 -12.99 -10.73 -17.48
N HIS A 67 -13.53 -10.38 -16.33
CA HIS A 67 -12.85 -9.65 -15.28
C HIS A 67 -13.30 -10.15 -13.91
N THR A 68 -12.39 -10.10 -12.93
CA THR A 68 -12.73 -10.51 -11.56
C THR A 68 -13.36 -9.35 -10.79
N THR A 69 -14.51 -9.62 -10.19
CA THR A 69 -15.25 -8.72 -9.31
C THR A 69 -15.21 -9.24 -7.88
N PHE A 70 -15.22 -8.33 -6.92
CA PHE A 70 -15.23 -8.63 -5.49
C PHE A 70 -16.54 -8.10 -4.91
N LEU A 71 -17.09 -8.83 -3.95
CA LEU A 71 -18.22 -8.38 -3.15
C LEU A 71 -17.70 -7.48 -2.03
N VAL A 72 -18.17 -6.23 -2.02
CA VAL A 72 -17.93 -5.26 -0.96
C VAL A 72 -19.18 -5.20 -0.10
N THR A 73 -19.05 -5.57 1.16
CA THR A 73 -20.14 -5.61 2.14
C THR A 73 -19.76 -4.80 3.35
N GLN A 74 -20.74 -4.18 4.01
CA GLN A 74 -20.56 -3.68 5.36
C GLN A 74 -20.76 -4.84 6.32
N GLU A 75 -19.94 -4.99 7.35
CA GLU A 75 -19.94 -6.17 8.24
C GLU A 75 -21.31 -6.48 8.87
N LEU A 76 -22.15 -5.46 9.06
CA LEU A 76 -23.51 -5.57 9.61
C LEU A 76 -24.60 -5.88 8.57
N HIS A 77 -24.29 -5.86 7.27
CA HIS A 77 -25.23 -6.05 6.18
C HIS A 77 -24.82 -7.24 5.31
N GLN A 78 -25.79 -8.10 4.99
CA GLN A 78 -25.54 -9.25 4.09
C GLN A 78 -25.53 -8.85 2.62
N GLU A 79 -26.21 -7.76 2.28
CA GLU A 79 -26.20 -7.20 0.93
C GLU A 79 -24.97 -6.33 0.71
N GLY A 80 -24.49 -6.34 -0.54
CA GLY A 80 -23.28 -5.63 -0.91
C GLY A 80 -23.18 -5.37 -2.40
N VAL A 81 -22.14 -4.65 -2.76
CA VAL A 81 -21.93 -4.18 -4.12
C VAL A 81 -20.76 -4.91 -4.74
N ARG A 82 -20.86 -5.24 -6.03
CA ARG A 82 -19.76 -5.85 -6.75
C ARG A 82 -18.92 -4.80 -7.46
N ARG A 83 -17.62 -4.85 -7.22
CA ARG A 83 -16.63 -3.93 -7.80
C ARG A 83 -15.43 -4.71 -8.29
N ARG A 84 -14.91 -4.38 -9.47
CA ARG A 84 -13.64 -4.93 -9.99
C ARG A 84 -12.47 -4.05 -9.57
N PHE A 85 -11.25 -4.57 -9.64
CA PHE A 85 -10.03 -3.82 -9.27
C PHE A 85 -9.93 -2.44 -9.93
N ARG A 86 -10.32 -2.31 -11.21
CA ARG A 86 -10.30 -1.02 -11.94
C ARG A 86 -11.25 0.02 -11.36
N ASP A 87 -12.33 -0.40 -10.69
CA ASP A 87 -13.25 0.52 -10.02
C ASP A 87 -12.58 1.14 -8.78
N PHE A 88 -11.77 0.36 -8.05
CA PHE A 88 -10.96 0.88 -6.95
C PHE A 88 -9.86 1.82 -7.46
N GLU A 89 -9.22 1.49 -8.60
CA GLU A 89 -8.27 2.39 -9.27
C GLU A 89 -8.94 3.73 -9.62
N TRP A 90 -10.15 3.69 -10.20
CA TRP A 90 -10.94 4.88 -10.50
C TRP A 90 -11.20 5.71 -9.24
N LEU A 91 -11.71 5.08 -8.17
CA LEU A 91 -12.03 5.78 -6.93
C LEU A 91 -10.79 6.50 -6.36
N ARG A 92 -9.65 5.80 -6.30
CA ARG A 92 -8.40 6.39 -5.83
C ARG A 92 -7.95 7.58 -6.69
N VAL A 93 -8.04 7.48 -8.01
CA VAL A 93 -7.65 8.58 -8.92
C VAL A 93 -8.56 9.79 -8.72
N VAL A 94 -9.88 9.59 -8.59
CA VAL A 94 -10.84 10.67 -8.35
C VAL A 94 -10.55 11.38 -7.03
N LEU A 95 -10.38 10.63 -5.93
CA LEU A 95 -10.07 11.21 -4.62
C LEU A 95 -8.71 11.93 -4.62
N HIS A 96 -7.68 11.35 -5.24
CA HIS A 96 -6.36 11.97 -5.30
C HIS A 96 -6.35 13.28 -6.10
N ALA A 97 -7.10 13.34 -7.21
CA ALA A 97 -7.22 14.57 -8.01
C ALA A 97 -8.04 15.66 -7.29
N ARG A 98 -8.98 15.27 -6.43
CA ARG A 98 -9.88 16.19 -5.72
C ARG A 98 -9.27 16.76 -4.45
N TYR A 99 -8.61 15.93 -3.63
CA TYR A 99 -8.07 16.31 -2.32
C TYR A 99 -6.55 16.52 -2.38
N VAL A 100 -6.13 17.61 -3.05
CA VAL A 100 -4.71 17.95 -3.22
C VAL A 100 -4.05 18.19 -1.86
N GLY A 101 -2.96 17.49 -1.56
CA GLY A 101 -2.26 17.60 -0.27
C GLY A 101 -2.88 16.79 0.87
N LEU A 102 -3.89 15.97 0.60
CA LEU A 102 -4.40 14.95 1.52
C LEU A 102 -3.85 13.57 1.12
N LEU A 103 -3.30 12.82 2.07
CA LEU A 103 -2.80 11.48 1.78
C LEU A 103 -3.98 10.53 1.52
N VAL A 104 -4.13 10.08 0.26
CA VAL A 104 -5.13 9.08 -0.14
C VAL A 104 -4.52 7.68 -0.01
N PRO A 105 -5.20 6.72 0.66
CA PRO A 105 -4.67 5.37 0.85
C PRO A 105 -4.21 4.70 -0.45
N SER A 106 -3.11 3.96 -0.38
CA SER A 106 -2.57 3.19 -1.51
C SER A 106 -3.38 1.92 -1.77
N LEU A 107 -3.49 1.54 -3.05
CA LEU A 107 -4.06 0.26 -3.46
C LEU A 107 -2.99 -0.85 -3.40
N PRO A 108 -3.38 -2.13 -3.24
CA PRO A 108 -2.45 -3.24 -3.39
C PRO A 108 -1.87 -3.28 -4.80
N GLU A 109 -0.67 -3.88 -4.93
CA GLU A 109 0.08 -3.89 -6.19
C GLU A 109 -0.72 -4.43 -7.37
N LYS A 110 -0.55 -3.76 -8.51
CA LYS A 110 -1.08 -4.21 -9.78
C LYS A 110 -0.14 -5.24 -10.39
N THR A 111 -0.33 -6.51 -10.05
CA THR A 111 0.36 -7.58 -10.76
C THR A 111 -0.18 -7.72 -12.17
N THR A 112 0.72 -7.65 -13.16
CA THR A 112 0.43 -7.81 -14.59
C THR A 112 0.72 -9.24 -15.09
N THR A 113 1.38 -10.06 -14.26
CA THR A 113 1.72 -11.44 -14.60
C THR A 113 0.51 -12.36 -14.46
N ALA A 114 -0.03 -12.83 -15.59
CA ALA A 114 -1.25 -13.66 -15.64
C ALA A 114 -1.16 -14.96 -14.80
N ALA A 115 0.03 -15.55 -14.66
CA ALA A 115 0.24 -16.75 -13.84
C ALA A 115 0.04 -16.47 -12.34
N VAL A 116 0.53 -15.33 -11.85
CA VAL A 116 0.39 -14.92 -10.44
C VAL A 116 -1.05 -14.52 -10.14
N MET A 117 -1.75 -13.91 -11.10
CA MET A 117 -3.14 -13.47 -10.92
C MET A 117 -4.13 -14.61 -10.67
N LYS A 118 -3.76 -15.85 -10.99
CA LYS A 118 -4.61 -17.05 -10.82
C LYS A 118 -4.37 -17.79 -9.52
N THR A 119 -3.41 -17.39 -8.69
CA THR A 119 -3.14 -18.08 -7.42
C THR A 119 -4.11 -17.61 -6.33
N ASP A 120 -4.56 -18.54 -5.50
CA ASP A 120 -5.45 -18.22 -4.38
C ASP A 120 -4.77 -17.26 -3.38
N ALA A 121 -3.48 -17.46 -3.11
CA ALA A 121 -2.69 -16.58 -2.24
C ALA A 121 -2.71 -15.12 -2.73
N PHE A 122 -2.54 -14.91 -4.04
CA PHE A 122 -2.61 -13.58 -4.64
C PHE A 122 -4.00 -12.96 -4.50
N MET A 123 -5.05 -13.73 -4.79
CA MET A 123 -6.42 -13.24 -4.71
C MET A 123 -6.80 -12.86 -3.29
N GLN A 124 -6.38 -13.65 -2.29
CA GLN A 124 -6.58 -13.36 -0.88
C GLN A 124 -5.81 -12.10 -0.45
N SER A 125 -4.54 -11.97 -0.84
CA SER A 125 -3.73 -10.78 -0.56
C SER A 125 -4.34 -9.51 -1.16
N ARG A 126 -4.82 -9.59 -2.41
CA ARG A 126 -5.53 -8.49 -3.06
C ARG A 126 -6.80 -8.10 -2.33
N MET A 127 -7.64 -9.06 -1.92
CA MET A 127 -8.86 -8.77 -1.17
C MET A 127 -8.57 -8.05 0.15
N ARG A 128 -7.56 -8.51 0.90
CA ARG A 128 -7.12 -7.82 2.13
C ARG A 128 -6.65 -6.40 1.86
N GLY A 129 -5.85 -6.19 0.81
CA GLY A 129 -5.38 -4.86 0.43
C GLY A 129 -6.51 -3.91 0.01
N LEU A 130 -7.49 -4.40 -0.77
CA LEU A 130 -8.67 -3.63 -1.15
C LEU A 130 -9.57 -3.31 0.04
N GLN A 131 -9.74 -4.27 0.95
CA GLN A 131 -10.47 -4.07 2.20
C GLN A 131 -9.83 -3.00 3.07
N ARG A 132 -8.51 -3.04 3.22
CA ARG A 132 -7.77 -2.05 4.00
C ARG A 132 -7.87 -0.66 3.36
N PHE A 133 -7.71 -0.55 2.04
CA PHE A 133 -7.90 0.70 1.30
C PHE A 133 -9.26 1.35 1.57
N LEU A 134 -10.35 0.58 1.49
CA LEU A 134 -11.69 1.10 1.77
C LEU A 134 -11.87 1.50 3.24
N ASN A 135 -11.40 0.67 4.17
CA ASN A 135 -11.50 0.98 5.60
C ASN A 135 -10.70 2.24 5.99
N ASP A 136 -9.56 2.49 5.34
CA ASP A 136 -8.79 3.72 5.55
C ASP A 136 -9.51 4.95 4.99
N ILE A 137 -10.20 4.82 3.85
CA ILE A 137 -11.11 5.87 3.34
C ILE A 137 -12.21 6.18 4.36
N MET A 138 -12.86 5.15 4.91
CA MET A 138 -13.97 5.32 5.87
C MET A 138 -13.54 5.95 7.21
N ARG A 139 -12.24 5.98 7.51
CA ARG A 139 -11.66 6.64 8.70
C ARG A 139 -11.34 8.12 8.47
N CYS A 140 -11.38 8.60 7.22
CA CYS A 140 -11.15 10.00 6.90
C CYS A 140 -12.51 10.71 6.72
N PRO A 141 -12.87 11.70 7.56
CA PRO A 141 -14.19 12.35 7.49
C PRO A 141 -14.46 13.01 6.13
N TYR A 142 -13.43 13.58 5.52
CA TYR A 142 -13.52 14.20 4.18
C TYR A 142 -13.79 13.15 3.09
N LEU A 143 -13.00 12.08 3.05
CA LEU A 143 -13.13 11.05 1.99
C LEU A 143 -14.41 10.23 2.16
N ARG A 144 -14.78 9.89 3.40
CA ARG A 144 -16.01 9.15 3.70
C ARG A 144 -17.27 9.85 3.20
N SER A 145 -17.31 11.17 3.33
CA SER A 145 -18.46 12.02 2.99
C SER A 145 -18.39 12.57 1.56
N ASP A 146 -17.73 11.82 0.67
CA ASP A 146 -17.53 12.16 -0.73
C ASP A 146 -18.50 11.39 -1.63
N ALA A 147 -19.10 12.08 -2.59
CA ALA A 147 -20.10 11.52 -3.52
C ALA A 147 -19.57 10.34 -4.34
N ALA A 148 -18.26 10.29 -4.66
CA ALA A 148 -17.66 9.17 -5.36
C ALA A 148 -17.53 7.93 -4.46
N VAL A 149 -17.27 8.10 -3.16
CA VAL A 149 -17.25 7.01 -2.17
C VAL A 149 -18.66 6.51 -1.91
N GLU A 150 -19.61 7.42 -1.70
CA GLU A 150 -21.03 7.09 -1.54
C GLU A 150 -21.54 6.32 -2.77
N SER A 151 -21.26 6.79 -3.98
CA SER A 151 -21.63 6.08 -5.21
C SER A 151 -20.93 4.72 -5.36
N PHE A 152 -19.68 4.62 -4.91
CA PHE A 152 -18.93 3.36 -4.95
C PHE A 152 -19.57 2.31 -4.03
N LEU A 153 -20.10 2.71 -2.88
CA LEU A 153 -20.74 1.83 -1.89
C LEU A 153 -22.27 1.70 -2.07
N GLY A 154 -22.88 2.61 -2.84
CA GLY A 154 -24.32 2.67 -3.10
C GLY A 154 -24.85 1.55 -4.00
N GLU A 155 -26.18 1.54 -4.18
CA GLU A 155 -26.97 0.39 -4.63
C GLU A 155 -26.38 -0.45 -5.79
N PRO A 156 -26.58 -1.78 -5.77
CA PRO A 156 -26.13 -2.68 -6.82
C PRO A 156 -26.93 -2.47 -8.13
N GLY A 157 -26.50 -1.51 -8.94
CA GLY A 157 -26.97 -1.30 -10.31
C GLY A 157 -26.26 -2.19 -11.35
N ASP A 158 -26.74 -2.17 -12.58
CA ASP A 158 -26.07 -2.80 -13.72
C ASP A 158 -24.80 -2.05 -14.16
N GLU A 159 -23.99 -2.63 -15.06
CA GLU A 159 -22.71 -2.03 -15.50
C GLU A 159 -22.93 -0.66 -16.18
N ALA A 160 -24.06 -0.46 -16.85
CA ALA A 160 -24.39 0.80 -17.52
C ALA A 160 -24.69 1.91 -16.50
N THR A 161 -25.48 1.60 -15.47
CA THR A 161 -25.77 2.48 -14.33
C THR A 161 -24.48 2.81 -13.58
N TRP A 162 -23.64 1.81 -13.31
CA TRP A 162 -22.34 2.01 -12.65
C TRP A 162 -21.40 2.91 -13.48
N GLU A 163 -21.29 2.68 -14.79
CA GLU A 163 -20.49 3.53 -15.67
C GLU A 163 -21.01 4.96 -15.66
N ALA A 164 -22.32 5.17 -15.80
CA ALA A 164 -22.92 6.51 -15.76
C ALA A 164 -22.65 7.24 -14.42
N MET A 165 -22.74 6.51 -13.30
CA MET A 165 -22.40 7.03 -11.97
C MET A 165 -20.93 7.44 -11.89
N ARG A 166 -19.99 6.61 -12.37
CA ARG A 166 -18.56 6.94 -12.41
C ARG A 166 -18.28 8.21 -13.20
N LYS A 167 -18.95 8.42 -14.33
CA LYS A 167 -18.78 9.66 -15.13
C LYS A 167 -19.27 10.88 -14.37
N ARG A 168 -20.43 10.76 -13.73
CA ARG A 168 -21.07 11.85 -12.99
C ARG A 168 -20.25 12.30 -11.77
N THR A 169 -19.60 11.36 -11.08
CA THR A 169 -18.86 11.64 -9.84
C THR A 169 -17.35 11.79 -10.04
N ALA A 170 -16.84 11.62 -11.27
CA ALA A 170 -15.41 11.78 -11.55
C ALA A 170 -14.94 13.24 -11.41
N VAL A 171 -15.76 14.22 -11.82
CA VAL A 171 -15.44 15.65 -11.79
C VAL A 171 -16.68 16.40 -11.30
N MET A 172 -16.57 17.08 -10.15
CA MET A 172 -17.67 17.80 -9.52
C MET A 172 -17.15 19.06 -8.85
N ASP A 173 -17.91 20.15 -8.95
CA ASP A 173 -17.62 21.40 -8.22
C ASP A 173 -18.04 21.32 -6.74
N ASN A 174 -19.00 20.44 -6.42
CA ASN A 174 -19.37 20.08 -5.06
C ASN A 174 -19.54 18.56 -5.00
N ALA A 175 -18.51 17.86 -4.52
CA ALA A 175 -18.49 16.41 -4.41
C ALA A 175 -19.04 15.90 -3.06
N GLY A 176 -19.93 16.65 -2.41
CA GLY A 176 -20.51 16.29 -1.11
C GLY A 176 -19.93 17.11 0.05
N GLU A 177 -20.50 16.90 1.24
CA GLU A 177 -20.17 17.69 2.43
C GLU A 177 -18.67 17.58 2.77
N GLY A 178 -18.07 16.40 2.66
CA GLY A 178 -16.65 16.20 2.98
C GLY A 178 -15.71 17.04 2.10
N HIS A 179 -16.03 17.17 0.81
CA HIS A 179 -15.28 18.00 -0.11
C HIS A 179 -15.38 19.48 0.26
N MET A 180 -16.59 19.96 0.56
CA MET A 180 -16.83 21.36 0.91
C MET A 180 -16.20 21.73 2.25
N ARG A 181 -16.31 20.86 3.26
CA ARG A 181 -15.67 21.03 4.58
C ARG A 181 -14.14 21.06 4.47
N TRP A 182 -13.57 20.19 3.64
CA TRP A 182 -12.14 20.23 3.36
C TRP A 182 -11.72 21.55 2.69
N LEU A 183 -12.43 22.00 1.65
CA LEU A 183 -12.16 23.28 0.99
C LEU A 183 -12.29 24.48 1.94
N GLN A 184 -13.34 24.53 2.76
CA GLN A 184 -13.51 25.59 3.77
C GLN A 184 -12.33 25.62 4.76
N ARG A 185 -11.89 24.44 5.22
CA ARG A 185 -10.77 24.33 6.15
C ARG A 185 -9.47 24.84 5.55
N ILE A 186 -9.16 24.51 4.28
CA ILE A 186 -7.92 24.96 3.60
C ILE A 186 -7.96 26.43 3.15
N MET A 187 -9.15 27.05 3.09
CA MET A 187 -9.31 28.45 2.71
C MET A 187 -9.31 29.42 3.90
N CYS A 188 -9.33 28.91 5.14
CA CYS A 188 -9.32 29.73 6.35
C CYS A 188 -7.95 30.41 6.58
N GLU A 189 -7.95 31.68 6.98
CA GLU A 189 -6.72 32.48 7.19
C GLU A 189 -5.79 31.93 8.30
N HIS A 190 -6.34 31.16 9.24
CA HIS A 190 -5.64 30.70 10.45
C HIS A 190 -4.96 29.34 10.28
N ILE A 191 -4.76 28.85 9.05
CA ILE A 191 -3.98 27.63 8.84
C ILE A 191 -2.53 27.96 9.16
N ALA A 192 -1.97 27.28 10.16
CA ALA A 192 -0.58 27.46 10.53
C ALA A 192 0.31 27.22 9.29
N ASN A 193 1.12 28.23 8.93
CA ASN A 193 2.16 28.06 7.94
C ASN A 193 3.04 26.89 8.37
N SER A 194 3.11 25.85 7.55
CA SER A 194 3.96 24.70 7.83
C SER A 194 5.43 25.13 7.61
N PRO A 195 6.29 25.13 8.64
CA PRO A 195 7.64 25.65 8.49
C PRO A 195 8.46 24.76 7.55
N GLU A 196 8.97 25.33 6.46
CA GLU A 196 9.70 24.61 5.39
C GLU A 196 10.86 23.76 5.93
N LYS A 197 11.51 24.23 6.99
CA LYS A 197 12.58 23.49 7.66
C LYS A 197 12.08 22.17 8.27
N GLU A 198 10.92 22.18 8.92
CA GLU A 198 10.35 20.96 9.52
C GLU A 198 9.84 19.99 8.45
N ILE A 199 9.23 20.51 7.37
CA ILE A 199 8.83 19.69 6.22
C ILE A 199 10.06 19.01 5.61
N SER A 200 11.14 19.74 5.41
CA SER A 200 12.40 19.22 4.86
C SER A 200 13.02 18.14 5.76
N VAL A 201 13.05 18.36 7.08
CA VAL A 201 13.52 17.36 8.04
C VAL A 201 12.63 16.12 8.02
N PHE A 202 11.32 16.30 8.03
CA PHE A 202 10.36 15.22 7.97
C PHE A 202 10.48 14.41 6.68
N LYS A 203 10.70 15.05 5.53
CA LYS A 203 10.94 14.37 4.25
C LYS A 203 12.15 13.44 4.32
N ARG A 204 13.27 13.88 4.90
CA ARG A 204 14.45 13.02 5.09
C ARG A 204 14.11 11.80 5.95
N HIS A 205 13.31 11.97 7.01
CA HIS A 205 12.84 10.83 7.81
C HIS A 205 11.95 9.87 7.01
N VAL A 206 11.07 10.38 6.15
CA VAL A 206 10.23 9.55 5.28
C VAL A 206 11.08 8.78 4.27
N GLU A 207 12.09 9.41 3.66
CA GLU A 207 13.02 8.76 2.73
C GLU A 207 13.85 7.67 3.42
N GLN A 208 14.36 7.94 4.62
CA GLN A 208 15.08 6.94 5.39
C GLN A 208 14.17 5.78 5.80
N ARG A 209 12.92 6.07 6.19
CA ARG A 209 11.93 5.06 6.53
C ARG A 209 11.58 4.17 5.34
N GLU A 210 11.42 4.74 4.14
CA GLU A 210 11.17 3.98 2.92
C GLU A 210 12.28 2.96 2.67
N ARG A 211 13.56 3.36 2.81
CA ARG A 211 14.70 2.46 2.67
C ARG A 211 14.64 1.32 3.68
N LEU A 212 14.50 1.65 4.96
CA LEU A 212 14.44 0.66 6.04
C LEU A 212 13.24 -0.29 5.89
N LEU A 213 12.06 0.22 5.54
CA LEU A 213 10.87 -0.62 5.31
C LEU A 213 11.01 -1.51 4.08
N SER A 214 11.73 -1.07 3.05
CA SER A 214 12.05 -1.89 1.89
C SER A 214 12.97 -3.06 2.26
N GLU A 215 14.02 -2.78 3.03
CA GLU A 215 14.93 -3.81 3.56
C GLU A 215 14.21 -4.77 4.50
N LEU A 216 13.36 -4.25 5.39
CA LEU A 216 12.56 -5.04 6.31
C LEU A 216 11.56 -5.93 5.57
N ALA A 217 10.89 -5.42 4.53
CA ALA A 217 10.00 -6.22 3.68
C ALA A 217 10.77 -7.34 2.97
N ALA A 218 11.96 -7.06 2.45
CA ALA A 218 12.82 -8.07 1.83
C ALA A 218 13.25 -9.14 2.84
N CYS A 219 13.58 -8.74 4.08
CA CYS A 219 13.92 -9.67 5.16
C CYS A 219 12.72 -10.53 5.57
N ALA A 220 11.56 -9.92 5.84
CA ALA A 220 10.33 -10.61 6.20
C ALA A 220 9.90 -11.61 5.12
N LYS A 221 10.08 -11.27 3.83
CA LYS A 221 9.84 -12.19 2.72
C LYS A 221 10.74 -13.43 2.80
N ARG A 222 12.04 -13.25 3.02
CA ARG A 222 12.97 -14.39 3.18
C ARG A 222 12.59 -15.26 4.38
N LEU A 223 12.11 -14.66 5.47
CA LEU A 223 11.62 -15.42 6.63
C LEU A 223 10.37 -16.23 6.28
N ALA A 224 9.40 -15.63 5.59
CA ALA A 224 8.21 -16.32 5.11
C ALA A 224 8.58 -17.50 4.19
N ASP A 225 9.43 -17.27 3.19
CA ASP A 225 9.89 -18.31 2.25
C ASP A 225 10.60 -19.46 2.98
N LYS A 226 11.52 -19.16 3.92
CA LYS A 226 12.21 -20.17 4.73
C LYS A 226 11.26 -20.95 5.64
N SER A 227 10.30 -20.27 6.26
CA SER A 227 9.31 -20.93 7.11
C SER A 227 8.40 -21.87 6.32
N ALA A 228 8.05 -21.52 5.08
CA ALA A 228 7.30 -22.38 4.17
C ALA A 228 8.08 -23.63 3.76
N ALA A 229 9.37 -23.48 3.45
CA ALA A 229 10.26 -24.61 3.19
C ALA A 229 10.36 -25.54 4.41
N MET A 230 10.58 -24.99 5.61
CA MET A 230 10.63 -25.77 6.85
C MET A 230 9.31 -26.51 7.12
N ALA A 231 8.16 -25.86 6.93
CA ALA A 231 6.86 -26.51 7.10
C ALA A 231 6.68 -27.71 6.15
N LYS A 232 7.14 -27.58 4.90
CA LYS A 232 7.13 -28.66 3.92
C LYS A 232 8.04 -29.82 4.33
N ASP A 233 9.25 -29.52 4.79
CA ASP A 233 10.23 -30.53 5.20
C ASP A 233 9.75 -31.30 6.45
N VAL A 234 9.20 -30.61 7.44
CA VAL A 234 8.61 -31.25 8.63
C VAL A 234 7.38 -32.10 8.26
N SER A 235 6.56 -31.65 7.31
CA SER A 235 5.46 -32.48 6.79
C SER A 235 5.96 -33.72 6.06
N THR A 236 7.09 -33.63 5.35
CA THR A 236 7.72 -34.77 4.68
C THR A 236 8.30 -35.74 5.71
N LEU A 237 8.94 -35.22 6.76
CA LEU A 237 9.43 -36.01 7.89
C LEU A 237 8.30 -36.81 8.54
N HIS A 238 7.16 -36.18 8.81
CA HIS A 238 5.96 -36.87 9.30
C HIS A 238 5.53 -38.02 8.38
N ALA A 239 5.46 -37.78 7.06
CA ALA A 239 5.05 -38.81 6.11
C ALA A 239 6.01 -40.02 6.11
N ILE A 240 7.32 -39.78 6.26
CA ILE A 240 8.32 -40.85 6.37
C ILE A 240 8.13 -41.66 7.66
N PHE A 241 7.94 -41.01 8.80
CA PHE A 241 7.65 -41.69 10.07
C PHE A 241 6.38 -42.54 10.00
N ALA A 242 5.31 -42.01 9.41
CA ALA A 242 4.07 -42.75 9.21
C ALA A 242 4.25 -43.95 8.28
N GLY A 243 5.04 -43.78 7.20
CA GLY A 243 5.40 -44.88 6.30
C GLY A 243 6.19 -45.98 7.01
N TRP A 244 7.15 -45.60 7.86
CA TRP A 244 7.92 -46.54 8.66
C TRP A 244 7.04 -47.28 9.68
N GLN A 245 6.17 -46.58 10.42
CA GLN A 245 5.22 -47.21 11.33
C GLN A 245 4.33 -48.26 10.61
N LEU A 246 3.88 -47.94 9.39
CA LEU A 246 3.06 -48.86 8.60
C LEU A 246 3.84 -50.10 8.15
N SER A 247 5.10 -49.95 7.72
CA SER A 247 5.91 -51.10 7.31
C SER A 247 6.16 -52.08 8.47
N GLU A 248 6.32 -51.55 9.68
CA GLU A 248 6.59 -52.30 10.91
C GLU A 248 5.35 -53.03 11.45
N THR A 249 4.15 -52.55 11.11
CA THR A 249 2.86 -53.12 11.56
C THR A 249 2.17 -53.99 10.51
N GLY A 250 2.47 -53.79 9.23
CA GLY A 250 1.70 -54.32 8.10
C GLY A 250 2.24 -55.54 7.36
N THR A 251 3.45 -56.05 7.66
CA THR A 251 4.17 -56.94 6.72
C THR A 251 4.52 -58.37 7.19
N GLY A 252 4.11 -58.82 8.39
CA GLY A 252 4.49 -60.13 8.93
C GLY A 252 3.34 -61.11 9.19
N THR A 253 3.60 -62.42 9.04
CA THR A 253 2.89 -63.49 9.78
C THR A 253 3.00 -63.23 11.29
N PHE A 254 2.15 -63.84 12.12
CA PHE A 254 2.14 -63.59 13.58
C PHE A 254 3.52 -63.79 14.25
N GLU A 255 4.39 -64.62 13.65
CA GLU A 255 5.77 -64.91 14.10
C GLU A 255 6.83 -63.90 13.61
N ALA A 256 6.53 -63.04 12.64
CA ALA A 256 7.44 -62.07 12.02
C ALA A 256 7.06 -60.60 12.30
N ARG A 257 6.13 -60.34 13.23
CA ARG A 257 5.83 -58.97 13.68
C ARG A 257 7.01 -58.41 14.47
N ASN A 258 7.37 -57.16 14.18
CA ASN A 258 8.42 -56.45 14.92
C ASN A 258 8.07 -56.26 16.39
N ASP A 259 9.10 -56.16 17.22
CA ASP A 259 9.04 -56.15 18.68
C ASP A 259 8.06 -55.07 19.21
N GLY A 260 7.16 -55.45 20.12
CA GLY A 260 6.10 -54.57 20.66
C GLY A 260 6.57 -53.21 21.20
N PRO A 261 7.76 -53.11 21.85
CA PRO A 261 8.34 -51.85 22.28
C PRO A 261 8.68 -50.88 21.13
N LEU A 262 9.20 -51.37 20.00
CA LEU A 262 9.55 -50.53 18.85
C LEU A 262 8.28 -49.95 18.22
N VAL A 263 7.26 -50.79 18.00
CA VAL A 263 5.97 -50.34 17.45
C VAL A 263 5.34 -49.27 18.35
N THR A 264 5.41 -49.46 19.68
CA THR A 264 4.90 -48.48 20.66
C THR A 264 5.69 -47.15 20.60
N LEU A 265 7.01 -47.21 20.45
CA LEU A 265 7.85 -46.02 20.32
C LEU A 265 7.58 -45.29 19.00
N LEU A 266 7.41 -46.02 17.90
CA LEU A 266 7.10 -45.46 16.59
C LEU A 266 5.73 -44.80 16.56
N ASP A 267 4.73 -45.38 17.23
CA ASP A 267 3.40 -44.77 17.35
C ASP A 267 3.47 -43.40 18.06
N LYS A 268 4.12 -43.35 19.23
CA LYS A 268 4.36 -42.11 19.98
C LYS A 268 5.17 -41.09 19.18
N SER A 269 6.24 -41.53 18.52
CA SER A 269 7.11 -40.67 17.73
C SER A 269 6.37 -40.09 16.53
N THR A 270 5.64 -40.92 15.79
CA THR A 270 4.86 -40.50 14.62
C THR A 270 3.77 -39.50 15.01
N ALA A 271 3.04 -39.76 16.10
CA ALA A 271 2.05 -38.83 16.63
C ALA A 271 2.67 -37.47 17.03
N THR A 272 3.86 -37.49 17.64
CA THR A 272 4.59 -36.27 18.03
C THR A 272 5.06 -35.48 16.82
N ILE A 273 5.65 -36.15 15.82
CA ILE A 273 6.10 -35.51 14.57
C ILE A 273 4.90 -34.99 13.76
N CYS A 274 3.76 -35.68 13.79
CA CYS A 274 2.50 -35.16 13.24
C CYS A 274 2.07 -33.86 13.93
N GLY A 275 2.08 -33.84 15.27
CA GLY A 275 1.80 -32.64 16.05
C GLY A 275 2.76 -31.49 15.73
N TRP A 276 4.06 -31.77 15.61
CA TRP A 276 5.04 -30.75 15.21
C TRP A 276 4.79 -30.25 13.79
N SER A 277 4.48 -31.13 12.84
CA SER A 277 4.11 -30.75 11.46
C SER A 277 2.89 -29.82 11.43
N GLN A 278 1.85 -30.12 12.23
CA GLN A 278 0.68 -29.26 12.35
C GLN A 278 1.05 -27.88 12.92
N VAL A 279 1.85 -27.83 13.99
CA VAL A 279 2.33 -26.55 14.54
C VAL A 279 3.13 -25.78 13.49
N GLN A 280 4.10 -26.41 12.83
CA GLN A 280 4.94 -25.76 11.84
C GLN A 280 4.15 -25.26 10.63
N SER A 281 3.02 -25.88 10.29
CA SER A 281 2.15 -25.46 9.17
C SER A 281 1.56 -24.06 9.34
N PHE A 282 1.47 -23.53 10.57
CA PHE A 282 0.97 -22.17 10.83
C PHE A 282 2.04 -21.09 10.61
N GLN A 283 3.32 -21.43 10.79
CA GLN A 283 4.42 -20.47 10.75
C GLN A 283 4.47 -19.64 9.44
N PRO A 284 4.28 -20.22 8.24
CA PRO A 284 4.31 -19.46 6.99
C PRO A 284 3.24 -18.37 6.93
N ALA A 285 2.03 -18.68 7.39
CA ALA A 285 0.94 -17.72 7.42
C ALA A 285 1.20 -16.58 8.42
N ILE A 286 1.86 -16.87 9.56
CA ILE A 286 2.25 -15.86 10.54
C ILE A 286 3.23 -14.86 9.92
N TYR A 287 4.31 -15.33 9.28
CA TYR A 287 5.28 -14.44 8.64
C TYR A 287 4.71 -13.71 7.42
N GLU A 288 3.93 -14.38 6.56
CA GLU A 288 3.36 -13.77 5.36
C GLU A 288 2.30 -12.71 5.74
N LEU A 289 1.32 -13.08 6.56
CA LEU A 289 0.13 -12.26 6.81
C LEU A 289 0.31 -11.24 7.94
N LEU A 290 1.02 -11.60 9.01
CA LEU A 290 1.14 -10.73 10.19
C LEU A 290 2.39 -9.84 10.12
N LEU A 291 3.45 -10.29 9.44
CA LEU A 291 4.68 -9.52 9.30
C LEU A 291 4.81 -8.88 7.91
N LEU A 292 5.02 -9.69 6.86
CA LEU A 292 5.38 -9.21 5.52
C LEU A 292 4.31 -8.28 4.91
N GLU A 293 3.04 -8.71 4.89
CA GLU A 293 1.97 -7.91 4.29
C GLU A 293 1.78 -6.56 4.99
N ASN A 294 1.89 -6.52 6.32
CA ASN A 294 1.73 -5.26 7.04
C ASN A 294 2.95 -4.33 6.90
N ILE A 295 4.18 -4.87 6.84
CA ILE A 295 5.38 -4.06 6.52
C ILE A 295 5.25 -3.47 5.11
N LYS A 296 4.81 -4.26 4.12
CA LYS A 296 4.54 -3.76 2.77
C LYS A 296 3.49 -2.66 2.77
N TYR A 297 2.45 -2.78 3.58
CA TYR A 297 1.47 -1.71 3.73
C TYR A 297 2.11 -0.41 4.27
N MET A 298 2.88 -0.48 5.36
CA MET A 298 3.58 0.71 5.88
C MET A 298 4.54 1.32 4.86
N LEU A 299 5.22 0.47 4.08
CA LEU A 299 6.07 0.91 2.97
C LEU A 299 5.25 1.68 1.93
N HIS A 300 4.10 1.15 1.50
CA HIS A 300 3.23 1.82 0.53
C HIS A 300 2.68 3.17 1.03
N GLN A 301 2.35 3.28 2.32
CA GLN A 301 1.95 4.56 2.91
C GLN A 301 3.12 5.56 2.95
N THR A 302 4.32 5.07 3.26
CA THR A 302 5.55 5.87 3.30
C THR A 302 5.91 6.40 1.90
N VAL A 303 5.82 5.54 0.87
CA VAL A 303 6.02 5.93 -0.53
C VAL A 303 5.00 6.97 -0.97
N ALA A 304 3.72 6.81 -0.58
CA ALA A 304 2.68 7.78 -0.90
C ALA A 304 2.93 9.15 -0.23
N MET A 305 3.36 9.15 1.04
CA MET A 305 3.71 10.39 1.75
C MET A 305 4.92 11.08 1.11
N LYS A 306 5.95 10.32 0.73
CA LYS A 306 7.11 10.85 -0.01
C LYS A 306 6.69 11.48 -1.32
N GLN A 307 5.83 10.81 -2.09
CA GLN A 307 5.36 11.30 -3.38
C GLN A 307 4.62 12.64 -3.22
N MET A 308 3.76 12.77 -2.21
CA MET A 308 3.06 14.03 -1.91
C MET A 308 4.03 15.16 -1.53
N LEU A 309 5.08 14.87 -0.76
CA LEU A 309 6.14 15.84 -0.42
C LEU A 309 6.92 16.29 -1.67
N VAL A 310 7.23 15.36 -2.58
CA VAL A 310 7.90 15.66 -3.86
C VAL A 310 7.00 16.50 -4.77
N GLU A 311 5.70 16.23 -4.81
CA GLU A 311 4.72 17.02 -5.55
C GLU A 311 4.63 18.45 -5.02
N ARG A 312 4.65 18.62 -3.69
CA ARG A 312 4.71 19.92 -3.04
C ARG A 312 5.96 20.71 -3.43
N GLU A 313 7.14 20.12 -3.30
CA GLU A 313 8.40 20.78 -3.69
C GLU A 313 8.39 21.22 -5.16
N ARG A 314 7.84 20.38 -6.06
CA ARG A 314 7.69 20.72 -7.47
C ARG A 314 6.75 21.91 -7.68
N ALA A 315 5.63 21.97 -6.95
CA ALA A 315 4.68 23.08 -7.04
C ALA A 315 5.30 24.40 -6.57
N VAL A 316 6.03 24.37 -5.44
CA VAL A 316 6.74 25.54 -4.88
C VAL A 316 7.86 26.03 -5.82
N ALA A 317 8.66 25.11 -6.37
CA ALA A 317 9.72 25.47 -7.31
C ALA A 317 9.16 26.01 -8.65
N GLY A 318 8.04 25.46 -9.12
CA GLY A 318 7.37 25.90 -10.35
C GLY A 318 6.87 27.34 -10.27
N GLU A 319 6.34 27.76 -9.12
CA GLU A 319 5.89 29.13 -8.87
C GLU A 319 7.07 30.12 -8.82
N SER A 320 8.14 29.78 -8.11
CA SER A 320 9.36 30.62 -8.06
C SER A 320 9.99 30.85 -9.45
N LEU A 321 9.94 29.85 -10.34
CA LEU A 321 10.41 29.98 -11.71
C LEU A 321 9.48 30.86 -12.57
N ALA A 322 8.16 30.79 -12.35
CA ALA A 322 7.18 31.60 -13.06
C ALA A 322 7.30 33.08 -12.67
N GLU A 323 7.46 33.37 -11.38
CA GLU A 323 7.73 34.73 -10.88
C GLU A 323 9.00 35.31 -11.50
N ARG A 324 10.11 34.55 -11.52
CA ARG A 324 11.37 35.01 -12.14
C ARG A 324 11.26 35.32 -13.64
N LYS A 325 10.37 34.64 -14.38
CA LYS A 325 10.12 34.92 -15.80
C LYS A 325 9.22 36.14 -16.04
N SER A 326 8.45 36.57 -15.03
CA SER A 326 7.55 37.72 -15.12
C SER A 326 8.25 39.07 -14.95
N PHE A 327 9.48 39.08 -14.43
CA PHE A 327 10.33 40.27 -14.39
C PHE A 327 11.06 40.44 -15.73
N PRO A 328 10.92 41.57 -16.45
CA PRO A 328 11.72 41.83 -17.64
C PRO A 328 13.20 41.97 -17.26
N PRO A 329 14.15 41.58 -18.14
CA PRO A 329 15.57 41.84 -17.88
C PRO A 329 15.78 43.36 -17.70
N PRO A 330 16.71 43.79 -16.82
CA PRO A 330 17.05 45.21 -16.70
C PRO A 330 17.45 45.72 -18.08
N SER A 331 16.80 46.80 -18.52
CA SER A 331 17.13 47.50 -19.75
C SER A 331 18.54 48.10 -19.63
N GLU A 332 19.53 47.40 -20.18
CA GLU A 332 20.85 47.97 -20.44
C GLU A 332 21.02 48.18 -21.96
N LEU A 333 21.04 49.45 -22.35
CA LEU A 333 21.87 49.95 -23.44
C LEU A 333 22.60 51.19 -22.90
N PRO A 334 23.88 51.38 -23.26
CA PRO A 334 24.14 52.09 -24.52
C PRO A 334 25.27 51.51 -25.40
N VAL A 335 24.92 51.34 -26.68
CA VAL A 335 25.62 51.72 -27.93
C VAL A 335 27.16 51.69 -28.02
N SER A 336 27.67 50.95 -29.01
CA SER A 336 28.89 51.25 -29.81
C SER A 336 28.93 50.43 -31.12
N PRO A 337 29.65 50.86 -32.19
CA PRO A 337 29.13 50.93 -33.57
C PRO A 337 29.54 49.78 -34.52
N PRO A 338 29.08 49.77 -35.80
CA PRO A 338 29.16 48.61 -36.68
C PRO A 338 30.47 48.58 -37.47
N ILE A 339 31.03 47.38 -37.69
CA ILE A 339 32.01 47.15 -38.75
C ILE A 339 31.58 45.93 -39.56
N SER A 340 31.47 46.18 -40.86
CA SER A 340 31.09 45.28 -41.94
C SER A 340 32.21 44.31 -42.33
N GLY A 341 31.81 43.10 -42.70
CA GLY A 341 32.44 42.29 -43.77
C GLY A 341 33.61 41.39 -43.35
N PHE A 342 33.45 40.08 -43.45
CA PHE A 342 33.80 39.31 -44.66
C PHE A 342 33.38 37.83 -44.51
N SER A 343 33.02 37.26 -45.65
CA SER A 343 32.62 35.87 -45.92
C SER A 343 33.76 34.87 -45.68
N VAL A 344 33.44 33.60 -45.37
CA VAL A 344 33.77 32.42 -46.21
C VAL A 344 32.88 31.24 -45.81
N ALA A 345 32.27 30.63 -46.82
CA ALA A 345 31.48 29.41 -46.75
C ALA A 345 32.34 28.15 -46.45
N SER A 346 31.74 27.15 -45.81
CA SER A 346 32.09 25.76 -46.09
C SER A 346 30.86 24.86 -46.03
N PHE A 347 30.78 24.05 -47.08
CA PHE A 347 29.67 23.21 -47.50
C PHE A 347 29.67 21.84 -46.81
N THR A 348 28.52 21.16 -46.99
CA THR A 348 28.23 19.72 -46.83
C THR A 348 27.92 19.29 -45.38
N SER A 349 26.82 18.57 -45.09
CA SER A 349 26.17 17.52 -45.87
C SER A 349 24.65 17.51 -45.67
N ALA A 350 23.94 17.26 -46.77
CA ALA A 350 22.51 17.04 -46.86
C ALA A 350 22.15 15.57 -46.58
N ALA A 351 21.29 15.35 -45.59
CA ALA A 351 20.34 14.23 -45.45
C ALA A 351 19.51 14.56 -44.20
N SER A 352 18.20 14.73 -44.17
CA SER A 352 17.13 14.15 -44.97
C SER A 352 15.93 15.10 -44.92
N SER A 353 15.63 15.77 -46.03
CA SER A 353 14.34 16.44 -46.23
C SER A 353 13.34 15.42 -46.79
N ALA A 354 12.85 14.52 -45.94
CA ALA A 354 11.80 13.57 -46.29
C ALA A 354 10.92 13.19 -45.09
N ALA A 355 10.60 14.15 -44.21
CA ALA A 355 9.69 13.94 -43.09
C ALA A 355 8.84 15.18 -42.74
N SER A 356 8.44 15.98 -43.74
CA SER A 356 7.65 17.22 -43.48
C SER A 356 6.38 17.37 -44.30
N ARG A 357 5.87 16.32 -44.98
CA ARG A 357 4.61 16.41 -45.73
C ARG A 357 3.85 15.09 -45.75
N PHE A 358 3.22 14.75 -44.62
CA PHE A 358 1.91 14.06 -44.50
C PHE A 358 1.81 13.51 -43.08
N MET A 359 1.21 14.29 -42.18
CA MET A 359 0.33 13.88 -41.08
C MET A 359 -0.16 15.16 -40.42
N SER A 360 -1.26 15.69 -40.97
CA SER A 360 -2.21 16.50 -40.20
C SER A 360 -2.83 15.57 -39.13
N ALA A 361 -2.04 15.19 -38.14
CA ALA A 361 -2.55 14.72 -36.87
C ALA A 361 -2.83 16.00 -36.07
N VAL A 362 -4.08 16.19 -35.69
CA VAL A 362 -4.48 17.19 -34.70
C VAL A 362 -3.67 16.91 -33.45
N GLU A 363 -2.55 17.62 -33.26
CA GLU A 363 -1.95 17.75 -31.94
C GLU A 363 -3.05 18.34 -31.04
N PRO A 364 -3.33 17.75 -29.86
CA PRO A 364 -4.24 18.38 -28.92
C PRO A 364 -3.71 19.79 -28.64
N PRO A 365 -4.58 20.81 -28.52
CA PRO A 365 -4.13 22.19 -28.34
C PRO A 365 -3.22 22.23 -27.12
N SER A 366 -1.96 22.61 -27.34
CA SER A 366 -1.06 22.90 -26.23
C SER A 366 -1.73 23.98 -25.38
N LEU A 367 -1.92 23.69 -24.09
CA LEU A 367 -2.56 24.63 -23.16
C LEU A 367 -1.83 25.97 -23.24
N SER A 368 -2.58 27.07 -23.21
CA SER A 368 -1.94 28.39 -23.18
C SER A 368 -1.03 28.49 -21.96
N ILE A 369 0.09 29.20 -22.09
CA ILE A 369 1.05 29.39 -20.99
C ILE A 369 0.34 29.94 -19.74
N GLU A 370 -0.62 30.84 -19.95
CA GLU A 370 -1.45 31.41 -18.87
C GLU A 370 -2.33 30.38 -18.17
N GLU A 371 -2.93 29.44 -18.90
CA GLU A 371 -3.74 28.38 -18.32
C GLU A 371 -2.90 27.40 -17.51
N GLN A 372 -1.70 27.06 -18.02
CA GLN A 372 -0.74 26.25 -17.29
C GLN A 372 -0.25 26.93 -16.01
N GLN A 373 0.01 28.25 -16.07
CA GLN A 373 0.38 29.06 -14.90
C GLN A 373 -0.75 29.09 -13.86
N ARG A 374 -1.99 29.37 -14.27
CA ARG A 374 -3.17 29.37 -13.36
C ARG A 374 -3.34 28.03 -12.65
N ARG A 375 -3.21 26.93 -13.39
CA ARG A 375 -3.30 25.56 -12.83
C ARG A 375 -2.18 25.25 -11.84
N THR A 376 -0.95 25.68 -12.16
CA THR A 376 0.22 25.49 -11.29
C THR A 376 0.07 26.29 -10.00
N HIS A 377 -0.34 27.56 -10.10
CA HIS A 377 -0.59 28.44 -8.96
C HIS A 377 -1.69 27.88 -8.06
N HIS A 378 -2.83 27.46 -8.63
CA HIS A 378 -3.92 26.84 -7.86
C HIS A 378 -3.47 25.57 -7.12
N THR A 379 -2.68 24.72 -7.77
CA THR A 379 -2.14 23.50 -7.14
C THR A 379 -1.19 23.85 -6.00
N ASN A 380 -0.32 24.86 -6.18
CA ASN A 380 0.59 25.33 -5.14
C ASN A 380 -0.20 25.87 -3.94
N GLU A 381 -1.15 26.77 -4.18
CA GLU A 381 -2.02 27.33 -3.14
C GLU A 381 -2.71 26.21 -2.34
N LEU A 382 -3.29 25.21 -3.02
CA LEU A 382 -3.92 24.08 -2.35
C LEU A 382 -2.93 23.24 -1.54
N ILE A 383 -1.78 22.84 -2.11
CA ILE A 383 -0.83 21.94 -1.42
C ILE A 383 -0.04 22.64 -0.31
N THR A 384 0.12 23.96 -0.40
CA THR A 384 0.82 24.79 0.59
C THR A 384 -0.10 25.23 1.72
N ARG A 385 -1.37 25.57 1.41
CA ARG A 385 -2.44 25.80 2.41
C ARG A 385 -3.14 24.53 2.86
N ALA A 386 -2.75 23.38 2.31
CA ALA A 386 -3.26 22.10 2.75
C ALA A 386 -3.03 21.94 4.25
N LEU A 387 -3.73 20.99 4.82
CA LEU A 387 -3.54 20.53 6.19
C LEU A 387 -2.22 19.75 6.32
N MET A 388 -1.12 20.19 5.68
CA MET A 388 0.15 19.47 5.59
C MET A 388 0.72 19.16 6.97
N ALA A 389 0.71 20.11 7.90
CA ALA A 389 1.13 19.88 9.28
C ALA A 389 0.24 18.84 9.97
N GLU A 390 -1.09 18.94 9.82
CA GLU A 390 -2.04 17.97 10.37
C GLU A 390 -1.86 16.59 9.72
N GLU A 391 -1.55 16.54 8.43
CA GLU A 391 -1.33 15.32 7.65
C GLU A 391 -0.02 14.65 8.03
N ILE A 392 1.06 15.41 8.24
CA ILE A 392 2.32 14.92 8.82
C ILE A 392 2.03 14.29 10.19
N GLN A 393 1.23 14.97 11.03
CA GLN A 393 0.90 14.45 12.34
C GLN A 393 0.00 13.22 12.29
N ARG A 394 -0.98 13.20 11.38
CA ARG A 394 -1.84 12.03 11.11
C ARG A 394 -1.01 10.86 10.63
N PHE A 395 -0.07 11.09 9.72
CA PHE A 395 0.85 10.06 9.22
C PHE A 395 1.77 9.53 10.32
N ARG A 396 2.33 10.40 11.18
CA ARG A 396 3.14 9.98 12.34
C ARG A 396 2.33 9.10 13.29
N THR A 397 1.16 9.58 13.70
CA THR A 397 0.27 8.86 14.62
C THR A 397 -0.18 7.53 14.02
N GLY A 398 -0.59 7.53 12.75
CA GLY A 398 -0.97 6.33 12.02
C GLY A 398 0.17 5.34 11.89
N THR A 399 1.41 5.80 11.68
CA THR A 399 2.59 4.92 11.66
C THR A 399 2.78 4.23 13.02
N THR A 400 2.67 4.98 14.12
CA THR A 400 2.83 4.42 15.47
C THR A 400 1.78 3.33 15.73
N VAL A 401 0.50 3.64 15.47
CA VAL A 401 -0.62 2.72 15.65
C VAL A 401 -0.46 1.47 14.77
N GLU A 402 -0.02 1.65 13.53
CA GLU A 402 0.19 0.52 12.62
C GLU A 402 1.32 -0.38 13.09
N LEU A 403 2.48 0.17 13.47
CA LEU A 403 3.60 -0.61 13.98
C LEU A 403 3.24 -1.34 15.27
N GLU A 404 2.54 -0.67 16.19
CA GLU A 404 2.03 -1.28 17.41
C GLU A 404 1.10 -2.47 17.10
N ASN A 405 0.13 -2.28 16.19
CA ASN A 405 -0.76 -3.36 15.77
C ASN A 405 0.01 -4.54 15.16
N ILE A 406 1.00 -4.28 14.30
CA ILE A 406 1.86 -5.33 13.71
C ILE A 406 2.55 -6.12 14.82
N MET A 407 3.25 -5.44 15.72
CA MET A 407 4.04 -6.08 16.76
C MET A 407 3.16 -6.82 17.77
N ASN A 408 1.99 -6.28 18.12
CA ASN A 408 1.04 -6.93 19.03
C ASN A 408 0.51 -8.24 18.45
N HIS A 409 0.05 -8.24 17.19
CA HIS A 409 -0.49 -9.47 16.57
C HIS A 409 0.61 -10.49 16.27
N PHE A 410 1.78 -10.04 15.76
CA PHE A 410 2.90 -10.91 15.45
C PHE A 410 3.47 -11.59 16.72
N SER A 411 3.70 -10.82 17.79
CA SER A 411 4.18 -11.37 19.06
C SER A 411 3.18 -12.33 19.70
N CYS A 412 1.88 -12.02 19.64
CA CYS A 412 0.83 -12.92 20.11
C CYS A 412 0.87 -14.26 19.34
N ALA A 413 0.99 -14.21 18.01
CA ALA A 413 1.04 -15.41 17.18
C ALA A 413 2.29 -16.27 17.49
N GLU A 414 3.48 -15.66 17.56
CA GLU A 414 4.73 -16.36 17.90
C GLU A 414 4.69 -16.97 19.31
N ALA A 415 4.11 -16.26 20.29
CA ALA A 415 3.95 -16.77 21.65
C ALA A 415 3.03 -18.00 21.69
N GLN A 416 1.90 -17.97 20.97
CA GLN A 416 0.98 -19.11 20.88
C GLN A 416 1.62 -20.29 20.14
N LEU A 417 2.38 -20.02 19.08
CA LEU A 417 3.07 -21.05 18.32
C LEU A 417 4.14 -21.75 19.19
N SER A 418 4.94 -20.96 19.89
CA SER A 418 5.95 -21.45 20.83
C SER A 418 5.33 -22.29 21.94
N LYS A 419 4.19 -21.84 22.50
CA LYS A 419 3.44 -22.59 23.51
C LYS A 419 2.98 -23.95 22.98
N ARG A 420 2.43 -24.00 21.77
CA ARG A 420 1.97 -25.25 21.12
C ARG A 420 3.13 -26.18 20.80
N SER A 421 4.21 -25.67 20.22
CA SER A 421 5.43 -26.44 19.95
C SER A 421 5.98 -27.07 21.22
N GLY A 422 6.15 -26.29 22.29
CA GLY A 422 6.60 -26.82 23.57
C GLY A 422 5.65 -27.85 24.17
N SER A 423 4.34 -27.74 23.91
CA SER A 423 3.36 -28.73 24.38
C SER A 423 3.52 -30.08 23.71
N VAL A 424 3.77 -30.10 22.40
CA VAL A 424 4.00 -31.34 21.63
C VAL A 424 5.19 -32.11 22.21
N TRP A 425 6.32 -31.43 22.42
CA TRP A 425 7.53 -32.06 22.93
C TRP A 425 7.44 -32.47 24.40
N ARG A 426 6.78 -31.66 25.25
CA ARG A 426 6.54 -32.04 26.64
C ARG A 426 5.69 -33.29 26.75
N GLU A 427 4.69 -33.46 25.88
CA GLU A 427 3.85 -34.65 25.89
C GLU A 427 4.64 -35.91 25.53
N TYR A 428 5.50 -35.84 24.52
CA TYR A 428 6.42 -36.94 24.20
C TYR A 428 7.31 -37.31 25.38
N LEU A 429 7.94 -36.31 26.02
CA LEU A 429 8.87 -36.51 27.14
C LEU A 429 8.20 -37.18 28.37
N LYS A 430 6.92 -36.88 28.65
CA LYS A 430 6.18 -37.55 29.75
C LYS A 430 6.08 -39.07 29.57
N THR A 431 6.13 -39.53 28.32
CA THR A 431 6.01 -40.96 28.00
C THR A 431 7.36 -41.68 27.92
N SER A 432 8.46 -40.94 28.10
CA SER A 432 9.82 -41.47 28.11
C SER A 432 10.12 -42.18 29.43
N PRO A 433 10.73 -43.38 29.40
CA PRO A 433 11.15 -44.08 30.63
C PRO A 433 12.42 -43.46 31.26
N ALA A 434 13.10 -42.53 30.58
CA ALA A 434 14.32 -41.90 31.05
C ALA A 434 14.04 -40.66 31.93
N ASP A 435 14.90 -40.45 32.93
CA ASP A 435 14.87 -39.26 33.77
C ASP A 435 15.04 -37.99 32.92
N THR A 436 14.07 -37.08 33.02
CA THR A 436 14.02 -35.86 32.23
C THR A 436 15.18 -34.92 32.56
N GLU A 437 15.64 -34.86 33.82
CA GLU A 437 16.76 -33.99 34.22
C GLU A 437 18.07 -34.47 33.61
N ILE A 438 18.30 -35.79 33.59
CA ILE A 438 19.47 -36.41 32.96
C ILE A 438 19.46 -36.15 31.45
N LEU A 439 18.30 -36.27 30.79
CA LEU A 439 18.16 -36.00 29.36
C LEU A 439 18.46 -34.54 29.01
N VAL A 440 17.95 -33.60 29.82
CA VAL A 440 18.21 -32.17 29.66
C VAL A 440 19.70 -31.88 29.80
N GLN A 441 20.37 -32.42 30.83
CA GLN A 441 21.80 -32.20 31.05
C GLN A 441 22.65 -32.74 29.90
N ARG A 442 22.39 -33.98 29.45
CA ARG A 442 23.11 -34.56 28.29
C ARG A 442 22.88 -33.78 27.01
N THR A 443 21.65 -33.32 26.79
CA THR A 443 21.31 -32.52 25.59
C THR A 443 22.03 -31.17 25.64
N LYS A 444 22.12 -30.54 26.82
CA LYS A 444 22.87 -29.31 27.02
C LYS A 444 24.36 -29.50 26.68
N GLU A 445 24.99 -30.54 27.23
CA GLU A 445 26.41 -30.85 26.96
C GLU A 445 26.68 -31.06 25.46
N LEU A 446 25.79 -31.78 24.76
CA LEU A 446 25.88 -31.96 23.31
C LEU A 446 25.76 -30.64 22.55
N LEU A 447 24.80 -29.78 22.91
CA LEU A 447 24.63 -28.48 22.26
C LEU A 447 25.81 -27.54 22.53
N ASP A 448 26.28 -27.47 23.78
CA ASP A 448 27.41 -26.63 24.18
C ASP A 448 28.68 -27.01 23.39
N SER A 449 28.89 -28.31 23.15
CA SER A 449 30.01 -28.83 22.33
C SER A 449 29.93 -28.47 20.84
N ALA A 450 28.74 -28.21 20.32
CA ALA A 450 28.54 -27.78 18.94
C ALA A 450 28.79 -26.27 18.77
N THR A 451 28.43 -25.46 19.77
CA THR A 451 28.63 -24.00 19.75
C THR A 451 30.10 -23.57 19.82
N THR A 452 30.95 -24.31 20.53
CA THR A 452 32.40 -24.06 20.57
C THR A 452 33.08 -24.22 19.19
N ASN A 453 32.46 -24.94 18.26
CA ASN A 453 32.94 -25.09 16.88
C ASN A 453 32.32 -24.08 15.90
N CYS A 454 31.33 -23.30 16.33
CA CYS A 454 30.55 -22.37 15.51
C CYS A 454 30.64 -20.92 16.05
N SER A 455 31.83 -20.45 16.41
CA SER A 455 32.02 -19.02 16.72
C SER A 455 31.93 -18.19 15.43
N LEU A 456 30.76 -17.62 15.16
CA LEU A 456 30.60 -16.49 14.24
C LEU A 456 31.34 -15.27 14.82
N PRO A 457 32.04 -14.46 14.00
CA PRO A 457 32.64 -13.23 14.49
C PRO A 457 31.53 -12.30 14.99
N SER A 458 31.67 -11.83 16.23
CA SER A 458 30.86 -10.75 16.79
C SER A 458 30.90 -9.54 15.85
N PRO A 459 29.76 -8.90 15.53
CA PRO A 459 29.78 -7.68 14.74
C PRO A 459 30.57 -6.62 15.51
N SER A 460 31.62 -6.11 14.86
CA SER A 460 32.38 -4.97 15.36
C SER A 460 31.44 -3.78 15.54
N ALA A 461 31.58 -3.05 16.65
CA ALA A 461 30.84 -1.82 16.90
C ALA A 461 31.09 -0.71 15.84
N ALA A 462 31.93 -0.97 14.83
CA ALA A 462 32.18 -0.09 13.70
C ALA A 462 31.09 -0.13 12.59
N ASP A 463 30.23 -1.15 12.55
CA ASP A 463 29.17 -1.27 11.52
C ASP A 463 27.81 -0.65 11.95
N ALA A 464 27.80 0.09 13.06
CA ALA A 464 26.59 0.68 13.64
C ALA A 464 26.50 2.22 13.52
N PHE A 465 27.28 2.85 12.63
CA PHE A 465 27.23 4.29 12.37
C PHE A 465 26.77 4.63 10.95
#